data_AF-A0A848UX17-F1
#
_entry.id   AF-A0A848UX17-F1
#
_cell.length_a   1.000
_cell.length_b   1.000
_cell.length_c   1.000
_cell.angle_alpha   90.00
_cell.angle_beta   90.00
_cell.angle_gamma   90.00
#
_symmetry.space_group_name_H-M   'P 1'
#
loop_
_entity.id
_entity.type
_entity.pdbx_description
1 polymer ?
#
loop_
_entity_poly.entity_id
_entity_poly.type
_entity_poly.pdbx_seq_one_letter_code
_entity_poly.pdbx_strand_id
1 'polypeptide(L)'
;MIFWLAFLPNSPYIITDMVHLRPRAATYLWLDVITIMSFAWSGLILGFISLRDVQEVISKQTSKFWGWTTVIIALGASSFGVYLGRYLRWNSWDMLSNPLALLIDISILLFIPMDNKNMVAMTVCFSAFLFVAYLTLTNLHRRDDLKVRA
;
A
#
# COMPACT_ATOMS: atom_id res chain seq x y z
N MET A 1 0.89 -16.08 -26.55
CA MET A 1 1.29 -15.82 -25.15
C MET A 1 2.15 -14.56 -24.98
N ILE A 2 3.24 -14.37 -25.71
CA ILE A 2 4.12 -13.18 -25.56
C ILE A 2 3.53 -11.91 -26.20
N PHE A 3 2.75 -12.07 -27.28
CA PHE A 3 2.06 -10.96 -27.94
C PHE A 3 1.03 -10.21 -27.07
N TRP A 4 0.57 -10.80 -25.96
CA TRP A 4 -0.39 -10.16 -25.03
C TRP A 4 0.27 -9.13 -24.11
N LEU A 5 1.55 -9.34 -23.73
CA LEU A 5 2.29 -8.38 -22.91
C LEU A 5 2.58 -7.06 -23.66
N ALA A 6 2.56 -7.08 -24.99
CA ALA A 6 2.77 -5.90 -25.84
C ALA A 6 1.50 -5.03 -26.00
N PHE A 7 0.31 -5.53 -25.64
CA PHE A 7 -0.94 -4.75 -25.67
C PHE A 7 -1.22 -4.02 -24.35
N LEU A 8 -0.66 -4.47 -23.22
CA LEU A 8 -0.75 -3.77 -21.94
C LEU A 8 -0.15 -2.34 -21.94
N PRO A 9 0.98 -2.06 -22.63
CA PRO A 9 1.55 -0.71 -22.72
C PRO A 9 0.86 0.22 -23.73
N ASN A 10 -0.07 -0.26 -24.55
CA ASN A 10 -0.82 0.62 -25.45
C ASN A 10 -1.90 1.42 -24.70
N SER A 11 -2.31 0.97 -23.51
CA SER A 11 -3.32 1.66 -22.69
C SER A 11 -2.77 2.88 -21.93
N PRO A 12 -1.54 2.86 -21.36
CA PRO A 12 -0.90 4.04 -20.78
C PRO A 12 -0.54 5.15 -21.80
N TYR A 13 -0.30 4.83 -23.07
CA TYR A 13 0.09 5.82 -24.08
C TYR A 13 -1.04 6.81 -24.40
N ILE A 14 -2.30 6.38 -24.23
CA ILE A 14 -3.50 7.22 -24.32
C ILE A 14 -3.56 8.24 -23.15
N ILE A 15 -3.04 7.86 -21.97
CA ILE A 15 -2.98 8.74 -20.78
C ILE A 15 -1.99 9.89 -20.99
N THR A 16 -0.91 9.66 -21.75
CA THR A 16 0.07 10.73 -22.05
C THR A 16 -0.40 11.72 -23.11
N ASP A 17 -1.28 11.30 -24.03
CA ASP A 17 -1.89 12.22 -25.01
C ASP A 17 -2.86 13.22 -24.33
N MET A 18 -3.31 12.94 -23.10
CA MET A 18 -4.12 13.85 -22.29
C MET A 18 -3.38 15.11 -21.80
N VAL A 19 -2.04 15.09 -21.74
CA VAL A 19 -1.26 16.27 -21.35
C VAL A 19 -1.22 17.32 -22.49
N HIS A 20 -1.51 16.91 -23.72
CA HIS A 20 -1.72 17.83 -24.85
C HIS A 20 -3.18 18.23 -25.06
N LEU A 21 -4.13 17.73 -24.25
CA LEU A 21 -5.51 18.21 -24.27
C LEU A 21 -5.60 19.57 -23.55
N ARG A 22 -5.66 20.61 -24.40
CA ARG A 22 -6.19 21.95 -24.12
C ARG A 22 -7.28 21.95 -23.04
N PRO A 23 -7.37 23.03 -22.24
CA PRO A 23 -8.26 23.12 -21.08
C PRO A 23 -9.72 22.96 -21.52
N ARG A 24 -10.25 21.74 -21.40
CA ARG A 24 -11.68 21.48 -21.52
C ARG A 24 -12.18 20.88 -20.22
N ALA A 25 -12.70 21.81 -19.43
CA ALA A 25 -13.73 21.64 -18.42
C ALA A 25 -13.35 20.77 -17.19
N ALA A 26 -13.34 21.42 -16.03
CA ALA A 26 -13.19 20.86 -14.69
C ALA A 26 -14.31 19.85 -14.28
N THR A 27 -14.97 19.21 -15.24
CA THR A 27 -16.27 18.54 -15.07
C THR A 27 -16.15 17.07 -14.64
N TYR A 28 -15.00 16.41 -14.84
CA TYR A 28 -14.83 14.98 -14.57
C TYR A 28 -13.82 14.61 -13.46
N LEU A 29 -13.16 15.59 -12.83
CA LEU A 29 -12.24 15.34 -11.71
C LEU A 29 -12.87 14.53 -10.57
N TRP A 30 -14.17 14.73 -10.31
CA TRP A 30 -14.90 13.98 -9.29
C TRP A 30 -14.96 12.47 -9.59
N LEU A 31 -15.07 12.09 -10.87
CA LEU A 31 -15.13 10.69 -11.30
C LEU A 31 -13.78 9.99 -11.10
N ASP A 32 -12.69 10.66 -11.47
CA ASP A 32 -11.33 10.13 -11.29
C ASP A 32 -11.00 9.96 -9.81
N VAL A 33 -11.37 10.94 -8.97
CA VAL A 33 -11.20 10.86 -7.52
C VAL A 33 -11.99 9.70 -6.93
N ILE A 34 -13.27 9.54 -7.28
CA ILE A 34 -14.10 8.43 -6.79
C ILE A 34 -13.50 7.10 -7.21
N THR A 35 -13.07 6.96 -8.46
CA THR A 35 -12.51 5.73 -9.00
C THR A 35 -11.22 5.33 -8.26
N ILE A 36 -10.28 6.26 -8.09
CA ILE A 36 -9.03 6.02 -7.36
C ILE A 36 -9.32 5.69 -5.90
N MET A 37 -10.25 6.40 -5.26
CA MET A 37 -10.65 6.13 -3.88
C MET A 37 -11.29 4.75 -3.72
N SER A 38 -12.14 4.32 -4.66
CA SER A 38 -12.75 2.98 -4.63
C SER A 38 -11.70 1.87 -4.76
N PHE A 39 -10.71 2.04 -5.64
CA PHE A 39 -9.61 1.09 -5.76
C PHE A 39 -8.72 1.07 -4.50
N ALA A 40 -8.36 2.24 -3.97
CA ALA A 40 -7.58 2.34 -2.75
C ALA A 40 -8.29 1.69 -1.55
N TRP A 41 -9.60 1.94 -1.41
CA TRP A 41 -10.43 1.38 -0.35
C TRP A 41 -10.53 -0.14 -0.45
N SER A 42 -10.81 -0.66 -1.64
CA SER A 42 -10.91 -2.11 -1.88
C SER A 42 -9.57 -2.80 -1.65
N GLY A 43 -8.48 -2.22 -2.13
CA GLY A 43 -7.12 -2.73 -1.91
C GLY A 43 -6.74 -2.76 -0.43
N LEU A 44 -7.10 -1.73 0.34
CA LEU A 44 -6.83 -1.66 1.77
C LEU A 44 -7.60 -2.72 2.56
N ILE A 45 -8.89 -2.93 2.25
CA ILE A 45 -9.69 -3.99 2.88
C ILE A 45 -9.11 -5.38 2.57
N LEU A 46 -8.84 -5.66 1.29
CA LEU A 46 -8.26 -6.95 0.88
C LEU A 46 -6.89 -7.16 1.52
N GLY A 47 -6.07 -6.11 1.61
CA GLY A 47 -4.77 -6.14 2.30
C GLY A 47 -4.90 -6.49 3.77
N PHE A 48 -5.86 -5.91 4.49
CA PHE A 48 -6.09 -6.24 5.90
C PHE A 48 -6.62 -7.66 6.12
N ILE A 49 -7.50 -8.16 5.25
CA ILE A 49 -7.97 -9.55 5.30
C ILE A 49 -6.78 -10.51 5.09
N SER A 50 -5.98 -10.28 4.04
CA SER A 50 -4.79 -11.09 3.77
C SER A 50 -3.77 -11.05 4.91
N LEU A 51 -3.55 -9.88 5.51
CA LEU A 51 -2.62 -9.74 6.62
C LEU A 51 -3.07 -10.54 7.86
N ARG A 52 -4.39 -10.58 8.09
CA ARG A 52 -4.95 -11.38 9.16
C ARG A 52 -4.80 -12.87 8.92
N ASP A 53 -5.06 -13.35 7.71
CA ASP A 53 -4.89 -14.76 7.37
C ASP A 53 -3.45 -15.21 7.64
N VAL A 54 -2.48 -14.39 7.22
CA VAL A 54 -1.05 -14.61 7.51
C VAL A 54 -0.77 -14.57 9.02
N GLN A 55 -1.32 -13.59 9.74
CA GLN A 55 -1.17 -13.51 11.20
C GLN A 55 -1.70 -14.78 11.89
N GLU A 56 -2.87 -15.28 11.49
CA GLU A 56 -3.47 -16.48 12.08
C GLU A 56 -2.66 -17.74 11.78
N VAL A 57 -2.18 -17.90 10.54
CA VAL A 57 -1.32 -19.01 10.14
C VAL A 57 -0.01 -19.04 10.93
N ILE A 58 0.65 -17.90 11.08
CA ILE A 58 1.90 -17.78 11.87
C ILE A 58 1.62 -17.99 13.37
N SER A 59 0.51 -17.43 13.87
CA SER A 59 0.14 -17.57 15.29
C SER A 59 -0.16 -19.01 15.67
N LYS A 60 -0.72 -19.81 14.73
CA LYS A 60 -0.99 -21.25 14.92
C LYS A 60 0.27 -22.10 14.85
N GLN A 61 1.22 -21.76 13.97
CA GLN A 61 2.42 -22.57 13.73
C GLN A 61 3.58 -22.27 14.69
N THR A 62 3.73 -21.02 15.14
CA THR A 62 4.90 -20.62 15.95
C THR A 62 4.47 -20.07 17.30
N SER A 63 3.86 -18.88 17.30
CA SER A 63 3.37 -18.23 18.53
C SER A 63 2.61 -16.97 18.15
N LYS A 64 1.67 -16.56 19.01
CA LYS A 64 0.96 -15.28 18.89
C LYS A 64 1.91 -14.09 18.81
N PHE A 65 3.08 -14.16 19.48
CA PHE A 65 4.08 -13.10 19.44
C PHE A 65 4.57 -12.86 18.00
N TRP A 66 4.96 -13.92 17.29
CA TRP A 66 5.44 -13.83 15.91
C TRP A 66 4.37 -13.33 14.95
N GLY A 67 3.11 -13.73 15.14
CA GLY A 67 1.99 -13.21 14.35
C GLY A 67 1.84 -11.70 14.47
N TRP A 68 1.91 -11.15 15.69
CA TRP A 68 1.84 -9.69 15.90
C TRP A 68 3.07 -8.96 15.37
N THR A 69 4.26 -9.54 15.50
CA THR A 69 5.49 -8.98 14.92
C THR A 69 5.38 -8.84 13.40
N THR A 70 4.85 -9.86 12.72
CA THR A 70 4.61 -9.79 11.26
C THR A 70 3.66 -8.66 10.89
N VAL A 71 2.59 -8.45 11.65
CA VAL A 71 1.65 -7.34 11.43
C VAL A 71 2.35 -5.98 11.56
N ILE A 72 3.10 -5.76 12.63
CA ILE A 72 3.81 -4.49 12.86
C ILE A 72 4.80 -4.21 11.71
N ILE A 73 5.58 -5.21 11.30
CA ILE A 73 6.53 -5.09 10.20
C ILE A 73 5.81 -4.79 8.88
N ALA A 74 4.74 -5.52 8.56
CA ALA A 74 3.99 -5.33 7.32
C ALA A 74 3.36 -3.94 7.22
N LEU A 75 2.78 -3.43 8.31
CA LEU A 75 2.18 -2.10 8.35
C LEU A 75 3.23 -0.98 8.31
N GLY A 76 4.37 -1.18 8.98
CA GLY A 76 5.52 -0.29 8.89
C GLY A 76 6.07 -0.21 7.47
N ALA A 77 6.31 -1.36 6.83
CA ALA A 77 6.76 -1.46 5.44
C ALA A 77 5.77 -0.83 4.45
N SER A 78 4.47 -1.04 4.65
CA SER A 78 3.42 -0.43 3.81
C SER A 78 3.42 1.10 3.93
N SER A 79 3.56 1.62 5.15
CA SER A 79 3.62 3.07 5.41
C SER A 79 4.86 3.71 4.79
N PHE A 80 5.99 3.01 4.87
CA PHE A 80 7.22 3.40 4.21
C PHE A 80 7.09 3.37 2.67
N GLY A 81 6.42 2.36 2.12
CA GLY A 81 6.11 2.28 0.68
C GLY A 81 5.27 3.48 0.19
N VAL A 82 4.29 3.92 0.98
CA VAL A 82 3.51 5.14 0.67
C VAL A 82 4.39 6.39 0.66
N TYR A 83 5.35 6.49 1.60
CA TYR A 83 6.32 7.58 1.60
C TYR A 83 7.19 7.56 0.32
N LEU A 84 7.73 6.40 -0.05
CA LEU A 84 8.51 6.23 -1.28
C LEU A 84 7.72 6.63 -2.54
N GLY A 85 6.49 6.14 -2.68
CA GLY A 85 5.64 6.48 -3.83
C GLY A 85 5.28 7.97 -3.89
N ARG A 86 5.10 8.63 -2.74
CA ARG A 86 4.68 10.04 -2.67
C ARG A 86 5.82 11.03 -2.91
N TYR A 87 6.97 10.82 -2.27
CA TYR A 87 8.09 11.78 -2.30
C TYR A 87 9.13 11.43 -3.34
N LEU A 88 9.34 10.14 -3.52
CA LEU A 88 10.36 9.61 -4.41
C LEU A 88 9.77 9.29 -5.80
N ARG A 89 8.42 9.29 -5.94
CA ARG A 89 7.65 9.01 -7.18
C ARG A 89 7.98 7.66 -7.82
N TRP A 90 8.57 6.75 -7.03
CA TRP A 90 8.84 5.40 -7.48
C TRP A 90 7.53 4.69 -7.74
N ASN A 91 7.31 4.29 -8.99
CA ASN A 91 6.19 3.47 -9.37
C ASN A 91 6.55 1.99 -9.23
N SER A 92 5.55 1.11 -9.18
CA SER A 92 5.76 -0.34 -9.23
C SER A 92 6.53 -0.79 -10.49
N TRP A 93 6.55 0.05 -11.54
CA TRP A 93 7.33 -0.13 -12.76
C TRP A 93 8.84 0.10 -12.56
N ASP A 94 9.22 1.04 -11.70
CA ASP A 94 10.64 1.32 -11.39
C ASP A 94 11.25 0.23 -10.50
N MET A 95 10.42 -0.42 -9.68
CA MET A 95 10.80 -1.60 -8.89
C MET A 95 11.16 -2.81 -9.78
N LEU A 96 10.61 -2.87 -10.99
CA LEU A 96 10.88 -3.94 -11.95
C LEU A 96 12.05 -3.62 -12.89
N SER A 97 12.26 -2.35 -13.22
CA SER A 97 13.27 -1.90 -14.17
C SER A 97 14.65 -1.63 -13.53
N ASN A 98 14.71 -1.21 -12.25
CA ASN A 98 15.99 -1.00 -11.53
C ASN A 98 15.90 -1.35 -10.03
N PRO A 99 15.79 -2.64 -9.66
CA PRO A 99 15.66 -3.06 -8.26
C PRO A 99 16.88 -2.73 -7.39
N LEU A 100 18.08 -2.65 -7.97
CA LEU A 100 19.33 -2.34 -7.26
C LEU A 100 19.41 -0.87 -6.83
N ALA A 101 18.99 0.07 -7.67
CA ALA A 101 18.94 1.49 -7.31
C ALA A 101 17.94 1.76 -6.18
N LEU A 102 16.80 1.05 -6.20
CA LEU A 102 15.78 1.12 -5.17
C LEU A 102 16.31 0.63 -3.82
N LEU A 103 17.03 -0.49 -3.80
CA LEU A 103 17.65 -1.04 -2.59
C LEU A 103 18.75 -0.12 -2.03
N ILE A 104 19.54 0.52 -2.90
CA ILE A 104 20.57 1.48 -2.50
C ILE A 104 19.92 2.70 -1.85
N ASP A 105 18.90 3.29 -2.49
CA ASP A 105 18.19 4.44 -1.93
C ASP A 105 17.48 4.11 -0.61
N ILE A 106 16.83 2.94 -0.51
CA ILE A 106 16.24 2.45 0.75
C ILE A 106 17.32 2.29 1.82
N SER A 107 18.48 1.73 1.48
CA SER A 107 19.56 1.52 2.44
C SER A 107 20.11 2.85 2.96
N ILE A 108 20.36 3.82 2.09
CA ILE A 108 20.85 5.16 2.46
C ILE A 108 19.83 5.87 3.36
N LEU A 109 18.55 5.78 3.02
CA LEU A 109 17.45 6.39 3.77
C LEU A 109 17.26 5.75 5.17
N LEU A 110 17.53 4.45 5.31
CA LEU A 110 17.53 3.74 6.59
C LEU A 110 18.77 4.03 7.44
N PHE A 111 19.92 4.33 6.81
CA PHE A 111 21.16 4.68 7.52
C PHE A 111 21.22 6.16 7.95
N ILE A 112 20.43 7.06 7.34
CA ILE A 112 20.34 8.49 7.72
C ILE A 112 18.88 8.92 7.99
N PRO A 113 18.20 8.35 9.00
CA PRO A 113 16.80 8.65 9.29
C PRO A 113 16.58 10.04 9.92
N MET A 114 17.60 10.65 10.51
CA MET A 114 17.46 11.91 11.26
C MET A 114 17.42 13.19 10.42
N ASP A 115 17.84 13.14 9.15
CA ASP A 115 17.85 14.32 8.28
C ASP A 115 16.46 14.61 7.69
N ASN A 116 15.65 13.57 7.51
CA ASN A 116 14.28 13.65 6.98
C ASN A 116 13.22 13.50 8.08
N LYS A 117 13.14 14.46 9.01
CA LYS A 117 12.13 14.47 10.09
C LYS A 117 10.69 14.25 9.59
N ASN A 118 10.37 14.79 8.40
CA ASN A 118 9.05 14.63 7.76
C ASN A 118 8.77 13.17 7.35
N MET A 119 9.79 12.43 6.93
CA MET A 119 9.68 11.03 6.56
C MET A 119 9.32 10.15 7.75
N VAL A 120 10.08 10.31 8.84
CA VAL A 120 9.86 9.53 10.06
C VAL A 120 8.48 9.86 10.63
N ALA A 121 8.13 11.15 10.70
CA ALA A 121 6.82 11.58 11.17
C ALA A 121 5.67 11.00 10.33
N MET A 122 5.75 11.07 9.00
CA MET A 122 4.71 10.50 8.14
C MET A 122 4.62 8.98 8.26
N THR A 123 5.76 8.28 8.24
CA THR A 123 5.78 6.81 8.32
C THR A 123 5.23 6.33 9.66
N VAL A 124 5.61 6.97 10.77
CA VAL A 124 5.12 6.63 12.12
C VAL A 124 3.64 6.96 12.28
N CYS A 125 3.19 8.16 11.89
CA CYS A 125 1.78 8.51 11.97
C CYS A 125 0.91 7.62 11.09
N PHE A 126 1.35 7.32 9.87
CA PHE A 126 0.58 6.49 8.94
C PHE A 126 0.56 5.01 9.38
N SER A 127 1.67 4.49 9.90
CA SER A 127 1.69 3.13 10.47
C SER A 127 0.82 3.01 11.70
N ALA A 128 0.81 4.02 12.59
CA ALA A 128 -0.10 4.08 13.73
C ALA A 128 -1.57 4.10 13.26
N PHE A 129 -1.89 4.92 12.25
CA PHE A 129 -3.22 4.97 11.65
C PHE A 129 -3.65 3.61 11.08
N LEU A 130 -2.81 2.97 10.27
CA LEU A 130 -3.10 1.66 9.70
C LEU A 130 -3.21 0.57 10.79
N PHE A 131 -2.42 0.67 11.85
CA PHE A 131 -2.49 -0.26 12.99
C PHE A 131 -3.83 -0.14 13.73
N VAL A 132 -4.29 1.09 13.99
CA VAL A 132 -5.63 1.30 14.58
C VAL A 132 -6.71 0.77 13.65
N ALA A 133 -6.62 1.01 12.34
CA ALA A 133 -7.58 0.50 11.36
C ALA A 133 -7.58 -1.05 11.30
N TYR A 134 -6.42 -1.67 11.43
CA TYR A 134 -6.32 -3.13 11.52
C TYR A 134 -6.97 -3.67 12.81
N LEU A 135 -6.75 -3.00 13.94
CA LEU A 135 -7.39 -3.34 15.21
C LEU A 135 -8.92 -3.22 15.15
N THR A 136 -9.47 -2.19 14.52
CA THR A 136 -10.93 -2.04 14.41
C THR A 136 -11.53 -3.17 13.59
N LEU A 137 -10.91 -3.53 12.46
CA LEU A 137 -11.39 -4.60 11.59
C LEU A 137 -11.32 -5.98 12.26
N THR A 138 -10.22 -6.28 12.95
CA THR A 138 -10.06 -7.54 13.70
C THR A 138 -11.07 -7.64 14.85
N ASN A 139 -11.33 -6.54 15.57
CA ASN A 139 -12.33 -6.53 16.64
C ASN A 139 -13.76 -6.69 16.11
N LEU A 140 -14.10 -6.06 14.99
CA LEU A 140 -15.43 -6.19 14.37
C LEU A 140 -15.71 -7.64 14.00
N HIS A 141 -14.78 -8.27 13.30
CA HIS A 141 -14.94 -9.64 12.83
C HIS A 141 -14.96 -10.66 13.99
N ARG A 142 -14.19 -10.43 15.07
CA ARG A 142 -14.25 -11.27 16.28
C ARG A 142 -15.64 -11.27 16.92
N ARG A 143 -16.40 -10.17 16.80
CA ARG A 143 -17.78 -10.11 17.31
C ARG A 143 -18.73 -10.99 16.50
N ASP A 144 -18.50 -11.11 15.19
CA ASP A 144 -19.33 -11.94 14.32
C ASP A 144 -19.09 -13.43 14.60
N ASP A 145 -17.83 -13.84 14.80
CA ASP A 145 -17.47 -15.22 15.19
C ASP A 145 -18.13 -15.67 16.51
N LEU A 146 -18.29 -14.75 17.46
CA LEU A 146 -18.92 -15.04 18.76
C LEU A 146 -20.45 -15.18 18.65
N LYS A 147 -21.09 -14.44 17.75
CA LYS A 147 -22.54 -14.54 17.50
C LYS A 147 -22.93 -15.82 16.79
N VAL A 148 -22.07 -16.38 15.94
CA VAL A 148 -22.33 -17.63 15.21
C VAL A 148 -22.20 -18.86 16.11
N ARG A 149 -21.51 -18.76 17.25
CA ARG A 149 -21.27 -19.87 18.19
C ARG A 149 -22.22 -19.89 19.40
N ALA A 150 -23.08 -18.88 19.55
CA ALA A 150 -24.08 -18.77 20.61
C ALA A 150 -25.45 -19.23 20.11
#